data_AF-A0A6M3KNH9-F1
#
_entry.id   AF-A0A6M3KNH9-F1
#
_cell.length_a   1.000
_cell.length_b   1.000
_cell.length_c   1.000
_cell.angle_alpha   90.00
_cell.angle_beta   90.00
_cell.angle_gamma   90.00
#
_symmetry.space_group_name_H-M   'P 1'
#
loop_
_entity.id
_entity.type
_entity.pdbx_description
1 polymer ?
#
loop_
_entity_poly.entity_id
_entity_poly.type
_entity_poly.pdbx_seq_one_letter_code
_entity_poly.pdbx_strand_id
1 'polypeptide(L)'
;MVVGLAKIRNEEHIIGKTLDNWQQYCDGGFYIYDDCSTDRTVEICKAHPNVREVLCSDLMDPDRQRAEWYNRQILLQSARRFMGPDDWVLYTDADEFLYKFDASILDNPGAPPCIAAPQYDLYITPEDADGHYSERRWVGAEYEIVPFFYRNRFLDGWHKADQRNAMLRIPMQMPPLLGVSLHLGKGISPKHFDAKCKYYTDVFGSKYADKWEKRKGQGIREDFTSNFGTKLVLWQDVLDGKVETWHRDHVAIVD
;
A
#
# COMPACT_ATOMS: atom_id res chain seq x y z
N MET A 1 -2.02 -2.40 21.74
CA MET A 1 -0.95 -1.82 20.91
C MET A 1 -1.20 -2.18 19.45
N VAL A 2 -0.67 -1.39 18.53
CA VAL A 2 -0.69 -1.54 17.09
C VAL A 2 0.74 -1.47 16.59
N VAL A 3 1.18 -2.52 15.88
CA VAL A 3 2.51 -2.59 15.27
C VAL A 3 2.38 -2.43 13.77
N GLY A 4 3.15 -1.50 13.19
CA GLY A 4 3.21 -1.27 11.75
C GLY A 4 4.23 -2.17 11.06
N LEU A 5 3.87 -2.74 9.91
CA LEU A 5 4.72 -3.55 9.06
C LEU A 5 4.71 -2.96 7.65
N ALA A 6 5.88 -2.77 7.04
CA ALA A 6 5.99 -2.41 5.63
C ALA A 6 7.17 -3.12 4.96
N LYS A 7 6.94 -3.65 3.76
CA LYS A 7 8.00 -4.09 2.84
C LYS A 7 8.24 -2.98 1.84
N ILE A 8 9.48 -2.55 1.66
CA ILE A 8 9.83 -1.36 0.89
C ILE A 8 10.97 -1.64 -0.09
N ARG A 9 11.07 -0.82 -1.16
CA ARG A 9 12.20 -0.79 -2.08
C ARG A 9 12.26 0.55 -2.81
N ASN A 10 13.34 1.31 -2.64
CA ASN A 10 13.60 2.57 -3.34
C ASN A 10 12.48 3.62 -3.21
N GLU A 11 12.10 3.90 -1.95
CA GLU A 11 10.99 4.77 -1.57
C GLU A 11 11.47 6.09 -0.92
N GLU A 12 12.70 6.54 -1.19
CA GLU A 12 13.30 7.70 -0.49
C GLU A 12 12.47 8.99 -0.60
N HIS A 13 11.66 9.09 -1.65
CA HIS A 13 10.83 10.25 -1.98
C HIS A 13 9.49 10.30 -1.22
N ILE A 14 9.10 9.21 -0.56
CA ILE A 14 7.77 9.07 0.07
C ILE A 14 7.82 8.45 1.47
N ILE A 15 8.77 7.55 1.75
CA ILE A 15 8.76 6.70 2.95
C ILE A 15 8.70 7.50 4.25
N GLY A 16 9.36 8.66 4.34
CA GLY A 16 9.29 9.53 5.51
C GLY A 16 7.85 9.98 5.80
N LYS A 17 7.14 10.45 4.76
CA LYS A 17 5.73 10.86 4.90
C LYS A 17 4.81 9.70 5.21
N THR A 18 5.11 8.52 4.67
CA THR A 18 4.33 7.30 4.95
C THR A 18 4.45 6.92 6.41
N LEU A 19 5.67 6.93 6.96
CA LEU A 19 5.89 6.68 8.38
C LEU A 19 5.21 7.75 9.25
N ASP A 20 5.29 9.03 8.87
CA ASP A 20 4.57 10.11 9.56
C ASP A 20 3.05 9.94 9.52
N ASN A 21 2.50 9.50 8.40
CA ASN A 21 1.07 9.26 8.25
C ASN A 21 0.58 8.14 9.18
N TRP A 22 1.36 7.07 9.30
CA TRP A 22 0.94 5.90 10.06
C TRP A 22 1.35 5.93 11.54
N GLN A 23 2.31 6.76 11.95
CA GLN A 23 2.78 6.80 13.33
C GLN A 23 1.66 7.12 14.34
N GLN A 24 0.65 7.89 13.92
CA GLN A 24 -0.52 8.20 14.75
C GLN A 24 -1.35 6.97 15.14
N TYR A 25 -1.23 5.88 14.38
CA TYR A 25 -1.93 4.62 14.64
C TYR A 25 -1.02 3.54 15.23
N CYS A 26 0.30 3.66 15.12
CA CYS A 26 1.26 2.61 15.47
C CYS A 26 2.06 2.95 16.73
N ASP A 27 1.43 2.82 17.89
CA ASP A 27 2.06 3.00 19.21
C ASP A 27 3.14 1.94 19.53
N GLY A 28 3.05 0.75 18.92
CA GLY A 28 4.08 -0.29 18.98
C GLY A 28 5.30 -0.02 18.11
N GLY A 29 5.22 0.99 17.25
CA GLY A 29 6.23 1.33 16.25
C GLY A 29 6.18 0.47 15.00
N PHE A 30 7.13 0.74 14.10
CA PHE A 30 7.22 0.16 12.76
C PHE A 30 8.37 -0.83 12.62
N TYR A 31 8.09 -1.94 11.98
CA TYR A 31 9.06 -2.91 11.51
C TYR A 31 9.09 -2.83 10.00
N ILE A 32 10.29 -2.69 9.45
CA ILE A 32 10.50 -2.50 8.02
C ILE A 32 11.32 -3.65 7.45
N TYR A 33 10.89 -4.18 6.30
CA TYR A 33 11.71 -5.04 5.47
C TYR A 33 12.16 -4.26 4.24
N ASP A 34 13.45 -3.99 4.13
CA ASP A 34 14.08 -3.41 2.95
C ASP A 34 14.50 -4.51 1.96
N ASP A 35 13.83 -4.53 0.81
CA ASP A 35 14.11 -5.45 -0.28
C ASP A 35 15.14 -4.84 -1.22
N CYS A 36 16.38 -4.76 -0.71
CA CYS A 36 17.62 -4.32 -1.36
C CYS A 36 17.58 -2.94 -2.03
N SER A 37 17.12 -1.91 -1.29
CA SER A 37 17.15 -0.54 -1.77
C SER A 37 18.56 -0.05 -2.09
N THR A 38 18.67 0.80 -3.10
CA THR A 38 19.93 1.40 -3.58
C THR A 38 19.98 2.92 -3.39
N ASP A 39 18.95 3.49 -2.76
CA ASP A 39 18.78 4.92 -2.49
C ASP A 39 18.79 5.18 -0.96
N ARG A 40 18.33 6.35 -0.52
CA ARG A 40 18.35 6.71 0.91
C ARG A 40 17.22 6.10 1.73
N THR A 41 16.42 5.18 1.19
CA THR A 41 15.23 4.65 1.89
C THR A 41 15.57 4.04 3.26
N VAL A 42 16.61 3.20 3.33
CA VAL A 42 17.04 2.55 4.59
C VAL A 42 17.52 3.57 5.62
N GLU A 43 18.25 4.60 5.18
CA GLU A 43 18.72 5.70 6.03
C GLU A 43 17.54 6.43 6.66
N ILE A 44 16.53 6.78 5.84
CA ILE A 44 15.32 7.48 6.29
C ILE A 44 14.55 6.61 7.30
N CYS A 45 14.35 5.32 7.02
CA CYS A 45 13.68 4.42 7.95
C CYS A 45 14.40 4.31 9.28
N LYS A 46 15.73 4.12 9.28
CA LYS A 46 16.52 3.99 10.52
C LYS A 46 16.54 5.28 11.35
N ALA A 47 16.41 6.45 10.70
CA ALA A 47 16.36 7.73 11.37
C ALA A 47 14.98 8.08 11.95
N HIS A 48 13.91 7.41 11.51
CA HIS A 48 12.55 7.76 11.91
C HIS A 48 12.26 7.28 13.36
N PRO A 49 11.76 8.16 14.26
CA PRO A 49 11.64 7.85 15.68
C PRO A 49 10.65 6.70 15.99
N ASN A 50 9.65 6.49 15.13
CA ASN A 50 8.69 5.40 15.30
C ASN A 50 9.14 4.05 14.71
N VAL A 51 10.31 3.96 14.07
CA VAL A 51 10.81 2.69 13.52
C VAL A 51 11.60 1.92 14.58
N ARG A 52 11.23 0.66 14.81
CA ARG A 52 11.83 -0.25 15.79
C ARG A 52 12.93 -1.12 15.20
N GLU A 53 12.73 -1.59 13.97
CA GLU A 53 13.65 -2.51 13.31
C GLU A 53 13.57 -2.33 11.80
N VAL A 54 14.73 -2.40 11.15
CA VAL A 54 14.86 -2.45 9.70
C VAL A 54 15.66 -3.69 9.34
N LEU A 55 14.99 -4.67 8.74
CA LEU A 55 15.62 -5.87 8.18
C LEU A 55 16.01 -5.57 6.74
N CYS A 56 17.30 -5.66 6.42
CA CYS A 56 17.81 -5.40 5.08
C CYS A 56 18.15 -6.71 4.37
N SER A 57 17.76 -6.84 3.11
CA SER A 57 18.37 -7.81 2.20
C SER A 57 19.45 -7.12 1.37
N ASP A 58 20.63 -7.71 1.30
CA ASP A 58 21.71 -7.21 0.42
C ASP A 58 21.50 -7.63 -1.05
N LEU A 59 20.66 -8.64 -1.28
CA LEU A 59 20.44 -9.22 -2.59
C LEU A 59 18.95 -9.37 -2.89
N MET A 60 18.60 -9.12 -4.16
CA MET A 60 17.26 -9.37 -4.65
C MET A 60 17.04 -10.88 -4.78
N ASP A 61 16.04 -11.41 -4.10
CA ASP A 61 15.62 -12.80 -4.29
C ASP A 61 15.23 -13.01 -5.76
N PRO A 62 15.82 -13.97 -6.49
CA PRO A 62 15.46 -14.23 -7.88
C PRO A 62 14.04 -14.81 -8.00
N ASP A 63 13.54 -15.49 -6.96
CA ASP A 63 12.14 -15.90 -6.89
C ASP A 63 11.29 -14.77 -6.30
N ARG A 64 10.84 -13.87 -7.18
CA ARG A 64 10.04 -12.71 -6.78
C ARG A 64 8.70 -13.08 -6.18
N GLN A 65 8.08 -14.16 -6.65
CA GLN A 65 6.79 -14.60 -6.10
C GLN A 65 6.95 -15.12 -4.67
N ARG A 66 8.09 -15.75 -4.37
CA ARG A 66 8.46 -16.11 -3.00
C ARG A 66 8.76 -14.88 -2.15
N ALA A 67 9.58 -13.97 -2.66
CA ALA A 67 9.95 -12.74 -1.96
C ALA A 67 8.74 -11.93 -1.48
N GLU A 68 7.67 -11.86 -2.30
CA GLU A 68 6.44 -11.14 -1.96
C GLU A 68 5.85 -11.61 -0.63
N TRP A 69 5.68 -12.90 -0.40
CA TRP A 69 5.07 -13.39 0.85
C TRP A 69 6.11 -13.60 1.96
N TYR A 70 7.30 -14.07 1.61
CA TYR A 70 8.33 -14.48 2.56
C TYR A 70 8.85 -13.29 3.37
N ASN A 71 9.12 -12.16 2.70
CA ASN A 71 9.64 -10.97 3.36
C ASN A 71 8.61 -10.39 4.34
N ARG A 72 7.32 -10.38 3.97
CA ARG A 72 6.20 -9.98 4.84
C ARG A 72 6.07 -10.92 6.04
N GLN A 73 6.22 -12.22 5.82
CA GLN A 73 6.15 -13.23 6.87
C GLN A 73 7.30 -13.13 7.88
N ILE A 74 8.54 -12.91 7.41
CA ILE A 74 9.69 -12.64 8.28
C ILE A 74 9.41 -11.42 9.16
N LEU A 75 8.89 -10.35 8.55
CA LEU A 75 8.62 -9.11 9.26
C LEU A 75 7.59 -9.31 10.37
N LEU A 76 6.52 -10.04 10.08
CA LEU A 76 5.51 -10.43 11.06
C LEU A 76 6.10 -11.27 12.19
N GLN A 77 6.94 -12.26 11.87
CA GLN A 77 7.62 -13.07 12.89
C GLN A 77 8.51 -12.21 13.80
N SER A 78 9.18 -11.22 13.22
CA SER A 78 10.04 -10.31 13.96
C SER A 78 9.25 -9.45 14.96
N ALA A 79 8.16 -8.83 14.48
CA ALA A 79 7.27 -8.01 15.29
C ALA A 79 6.59 -8.81 16.41
N ARG A 80 6.13 -10.03 16.11
CA ARG A 80 5.40 -10.90 17.04
C ARG A 80 6.15 -11.24 18.32
N ARG A 81 7.47 -11.12 18.34
CA ARG A 81 8.30 -11.29 19.55
C ARG A 81 7.90 -10.33 20.67
N PHE A 82 7.24 -9.22 20.34
CA PHE A 82 6.87 -8.15 21.26
C PHE A 82 5.35 -7.93 21.37
N MET A 83 4.54 -8.80 20.76
CA MET A 83 3.09 -8.61 20.67
C MET A 83 2.33 -9.63 21.51
N GLY A 84 1.26 -9.17 22.17
CA GLY A 84 0.22 -9.99 22.74
C GLY A 84 -0.80 -10.47 21.68
N PRO A 85 -1.68 -11.40 22.04
CA PRO A 85 -2.75 -11.90 21.16
C PRO A 85 -3.77 -10.81 20.79
N ASP A 86 -3.95 -9.80 21.65
CA ASP A 86 -4.90 -8.70 21.45
C ASP A 86 -4.33 -7.49 20.75
N ASP A 87 -3.05 -7.49 20.41
CA ASP A 87 -2.48 -6.40 19.64
C ASP A 87 -2.89 -6.46 18.18
N TRP A 88 -2.80 -5.32 17.52
CA TRP A 88 -3.07 -5.17 16.10
C TRP A 88 -1.78 -5.15 15.30
N VAL A 89 -1.84 -5.73 14.11
CA VAL A 89 -0.86 -5.57 13.05
C VAL A 89 -1.46 -4.64 12.02
N LEU A 90 -0.82 -3.50 11.78
CA LEU A 90 -1.02 -2.71 10.57
C LEU A 90 -0.04 -3.23 9.51
N TYR A 91 -0.51 -3.60 8.32
CA TYR A 91 0.34 -3.79 7.15
C TYR A 91 0.00 -2.73 6.10
N THR A 92 1.02 -2.13 5.49
CA THR A 92 0.86 -1.09 4.45
C THR A 92 2.00 -1.17 3.43
N ASP A 93 1.69 -0.88 2.17
CA ASP A 93 2.73 -0.56 1.18
C ASP A 93 3.20 0.91 1.38
N ALA A 94 4.37 1.26 0.83
CA ALA A 94 5.04 2.54 1.09
C ALA A 94 4.31 3.75 0.53
N ASP A 95 3.35 3.55 -0.37
CA ASP A 95 2.63 4.56 -1.11
C ASP A 95 1.14 4.65 -0.71
N GLU A 96 0.75 4.04 0.41
CA GLU A 96 -0.64 3.98 0.90
C GLU A 96 -0.86 4.91 2.11
N PHE A 97 -1.92 5.72 2.05
CA PHE A 97 -2.27 6.73 3.05
C PHE A 97 -3.74 6.61 3.46
N LEU A 98 -4.02 6.53 4.76
CA LEU A 98 -5.36 6.36 5.30
C LEU A 98 -5.97 7.67 5.83
N TYR A 99 -7.18 7.95 5.38
CA TYR A 99 -7.97 9.13 5.73
C TYR A 99 -9.31 8.74 6.35
N LYS A 100 -9.90 9.66 7.14
CA LYS A 100 -11.23 9.51 7.75
C LYS A 100 -11.41 8.22 8.56
N PHE A 101 -10.32 7.70 9.13
CA PHE A 101 -10.35 6.51 9.97
C PHE A 101 -10.48 6.90 11.45
N ASP A 102 -11.50 6.37 12.12
CA ASP A 102 -11.65 6.52 13.57
C ASP A 102 -10.85 5.43 14.28
N ALA A 103 -9.68 5.80 14.81
CA ALA A 103 -8.78 4.87 15.48
C ALA A 103 -9.35 4.25 16.76
N SER A 104 -10.41 4.83 17.36
CA SER A 104 -11.02 4.30 18.59
C SER A 104 -11.61 2.89 18.42
N ILE A 105 -11.89 2.48 17.17
CA ILE A 105 -12.30 1.10 16.87
C ILE A 105 -11.22 0.08 17.25
N LEU A 106 -9.94 0.45 17.22
CA LEU A 106 -8.83 -0.45 17.57
C LEU A 106 -8.80 -0.77 19.06
N ASP A 107 -9.32 0.13 19.90
CA ASP A 107 -9.46 -0.08 21.34
C ASP A 107 -10.69 -0.92 21.71
N ASN A 108 -11.62 -1.12 20.78
CA ASN A 108 -12.83 -1.89 21.01
C ASN A 108 -12.53 -3.41 21.04
N PRO A 109 -12.78 -4.12 22.15
CA PRO A 109 -12.60 -5.57 22.23
C PRO A 109 -13.53 -6.37 21.30
N GLY A 110 -14.66 -5.78 20.91
CA GLY A 110 -15.63 -6.35 19.97
C GLY A 110 -15.35 -5.99 18.51
N ALA A 111 -14.25 -5.30 18.21
CA ALA A 111 -13.87 -4.99 16.85
C ALA A 111 -13.66 -6.26 16.01
N PRO A 112 -13.99 -6.24 14.72
CA PRO A 112 -13.77 -7.38 13.85
C PRO A 112 -12.28 -7.71 13.73
N PRO A 113 -11.94 -8.97 13.36
CA PRO A 113 -10.56 -9.45 13.32
C PRO A 113 -9.68 -8.75 12.27
N CYS A 114 -10.29 -8.06 11.32
CA CYS A 114 -9.64 -7.33 10.25
C CYS A 114 -10.48 -6.11 9.89
N ILE A 115 -9.80 -5.01 9.55
CA ILE A 115 -10.41 -3.77 9.08
C ILE A 115 -9.74 -3.38 7.77
N ALA A 116 -10.57 -3.03 6.79
CA ALA A 116 -10.13 -2.61 5.47
C ALA A 116 -10.61 -1.21 5.14
N ALA A 117 -10.09 -0.63 4.07
CA ALA A 117 -10.56 0.62 3.51
C ALA A 117 -10.68 0.50 1.98
N PRO A 118 -11.62 1.23 1.34
CA PRO A 118 -11.60 1.44 -0.09
C PRO A 118 -10.36 2.27 -0.47
N GLN A 119 -9.56 1.75 -1.38
CA GLN A 119 -8.31 2.36 -1.86
C GLN A 119 -8.45 2.90 -3.28
N TYR A 120 -8.11 4.17 -3.44
CA TYR A 120 -8.18 4.90 -4.70
C TYR A 120 -6.76 5.20 -5.22
N ASP A 121 -6.54 5.01 -6.52
CA ASP A 121 -5.25 5.33 -7.13
C ASP A 121 -5.21 6.81 -7.50
N LEU A 122 -4.15 7.51 -7.10
CA LEU A 122 -3.84 8.86 -7.56
C LEU A 122 -3.28 8.81 -8.98
N TYR A 123 -3.74 9.74 -9.81
CA TYR A 123 -3.38 9.90 -11.21
C TYR A 123 -2.70 11.22 -11.48
N ILE A 124 -1.83 11.21 -12.50
CA ILE A 124 -1.19 12.41 -13.04
C ILE A 124 -1.99 12.86 -14.25
N THR A 125 -2.29 14.15 -14.34
CA THR A 125 -2.97 14.75 -15.49
C THR A 125 -2.04 15.77 -16.17
N PRO A 126 -2.37 16.24 -17.39
CA PRO A 126 -1.54 17.25 -18.06
C PRO A 126 -1.37 18.53 -17.23
N GLU A 127 -2.35 18.83 -16.37
CA GLU A 127 -2.35 20.02 -15.51
C GLU A 127 -1.33 19.95 -14.36
N ASP A 128 -1.00 18.74 -13.90
CA ASP A 128 -0.14 18.51 -12.73
C ASP A 128 1.09 17.62 -13.01
N ALA A 129 1.40 17.41 -14.30
CA ALA A 129 2.50 16.55 -14.75
C ALA A 129 3.85 16.94 -14.13
N ASP A 130 4.13 18.24 -14.07
CA ASP A 130 5.37 18.80 -13.51
C ASP A 130 5.27 19.13 -12.01
N GLY A 131 4.08 18.95 -11.41
CA GLY A 131 3.81 19.27 -10.01
C GLY A 131 4.34 18.24 -9.01
N HIS A 132 4.40 18.64 -7.75
CA HIS A 132 4.71 17.71 -6.66
C HIS A 132 3.48 16.83 -6.34
N TYR A 133 3.68 15.55 -6.02
CA TYR A 133 2.57 14.59 -5.84
C TYR A 133 1.56 14.97 -4.76
N SER A 134 1.97 15.76 -3.77
CA SER A 134 1.09 16.24 -2.70
C SER A 134 0.06 17.28 -3.16
N GLU A 135 0.22 17.85 -4.35
CA GLU A 135 -0.67 18.86 -4.90
C GLU A 135 -1.71 18.26 -5.86
N ARG A 136 -1.49 17.01 -6.28
CA ARG A 136 -2.36 16.26 -7.20
C ARG A 136 -3.67 15.91 -6.53
N ARG A 137 -4.73 15.86 -7.33
CA ARG A 137 -6.11 15.73 -6.83
C ARG A 137 -6.95 14.73 -7.58
N TRP A 138 -6.44 14.19 -8.68
CA TRP A 138 -7.22 13.32 -9.56
C TRP A 138 -7.05 11.87 -9.16
N VAL A 139 -8.17 11.18 -8.92
CA VAL A 139 -8.21 9.74 -8.61
C VAL A 139 -9.18 9.04 -9.54
N GLY A 140 -9.00 7.72 -9.74
CA GLY A 140 -10.04 6.91 -10.37
C GLY A 140 -11.29 6.85 -9.49
N ALA A 141 -12.49 6.75 -10.08
CA ALA A 141 -13.73 6.54 -9.32
C ALA A 141 -13.87 5.08 -8.82
N GLU A 142 -13.02 4.18 -9.33
CA GLU A 142 -12.92 2.80 -8.86
C GLU A 142 -11.99 2.63 -7.65
N TYR A 143 -12.34 1.70 -6.77
CA TYR A 143 -11.52 1.35 -5.61
C TYR A 143 -11.26 -0.15 -5.47
N GLU A 144 -10.16 -0.47 -4.81
CA GLU A 144 -9.85 -1.82 -4.31
C GLU A 144 -10.14 -1.88 -2.81
N ILE A 145 -10.63 -3.01 -2.30
CA ILE A 145 -10.72 -3.21 -0.85
C ILE A 145 -9.36 -3.67 -0.33
N VAL A 146 -8.69 -2.82 0.45
CA VAL A 146 -7.37 -3.13 1.02
C VAL A 146 -7.48 -3.31 2.53
N PRO A 147 -7.20 -4.52 3.05
CA PRO A 147 -7.10 -4.76 4.49
C PRO A 147 -5.82 -4.15 5.06
N PHE A 148 -5.96 -3.31 6.09
CA PHE A 148 -4.83 -2.63 6.75
C PHE A 148 -4.54 -3.21 8.13
N PHE A 149 -5.59 -3.37 8.95
CA PHE A 149 -5.43 -3.78 10.34
C PHE A 149 -5.89 -5.22 10.55
N TYR A 150 -5.09 -6.00 11.27
CA TYR A 150 -5.35 -7.40 11.59
C TYR A 150 -5.14 -7.65 13.08
N ARG A 151 -6.09 -8.30 13.76
CA ARG A 151 -5.91 -8.71 15.15
C ARG A 151 -4.91 -9.88 15.20
N ASN A 152 -3.84 -9.75 15.98
CA ASN A 152 -2.73 -10.71 15.98
C ASN A 152 -3.17 -12.15 16.29
N ARG A 153 -4.10 -12.35 17.24
CA ARG A 153 -4.66 -13.68 17.57
C ARG A 153 -5.24 -14.43 16.36
N PHE A 154 -5.83 -13.71 15.41
CA PHE A 154 -6.49 -14.28 14.23
C PHE A 154 -5.61 -14.27 12.99
N LEU A 155 -4.55 -13.46 12.99
CA LEU A 155 -3.63 -13.36 11.86
C LEU A 155 -2.84 -14.65 11.69
N ASP A 156 -2.91 -15.25 10.51
CA ASP A 156 -2.05 -16.38 10.15
C ASP A 156 -0.74 -15.90 9.54
N GLY A 157 -0.85 -14.95 8.61
CA GLY A 157 0.27 -14.28 7.95
C GLY A 157 0.28 -14.47 6.44
N TRP A 158 1.47 -14.55 5.86
CA TRP A 158 1.70 -14.73 4.43
C TRP A 158 2.46 -16.02 4.17
N HIS A 159 1.96 -16.84 3.27
CA HIS A 159 2.55 -18.15 2.95
C HIS A 159 2.21 -18.66 1.55
N LYS A 160 1.51 -17.87 0.71
CA LYS A 160 1.21 -18.23 -0.69
C LYS A 160 2.05 -17.38 -1.63
N ALA A 161 2.46 -17.96 -2.76
CA ALA A 161 3.14 -17.24 -3.83
C ALA A 161 2.36 -15.97 -4.20
N ASP A 162 3.07 -14.83 -4.30
CA ASP A 162 2.50 -13.54 -4.73
C ASP A 162 1.33 -13.02 -3.86
N GLN A 163 1.27 -13.46 -2.61
CA GLN A 163 0.23 -13.02 -1.68
C GLN A 163 0.47 -11.59 -1.21
N ARG A 164 -0.44 -10.67 -1.56
CA ARG A 164 -0.45 -9.29 -1.07
C ARG A 164 -1.07 -9.17 0.33
N ASN A 165 -2.27 -9.71 0.50
CA ASN A 165 -3.05 -9.59 1.74
C ASN A 165 -2.77 -10.76 2.70
N ALA A 166 -2.64 -10.47 3.99
CA ALA A 166 -2.45 -11.51 5.00
C ALA A 166 -3.68 -12.41 5.12
N MET A 167 -3.45 -13.68 5.43
CA MET A 167 -4.51 -14.64 5.74
C MET A 167 -4.88 -14.61 7.23
N LEU A 168 -6.15 -14.86 7.51
CA LEU A 168 -6.66 -15.09 8.86
C LEU A 168 -6.87 -16.60 9.09
N ARG A 169 -6.72 -17.02 10.35
CA ARG A 169 -6.98 -18.38 10.84
C ARG A 169 -8.47 -18.71 10.96
N ILE A 170 -9.32 -17.72 10.74
CA ILE A 170 -10.77 -17.85 10.78
C ILE A 170 -11.33 -17.47 9.41
N PRO A 171 -12.44 -18.11 8.98
CA PRO A 171 -13.19 -17.63 7.84
C PRO A 171 -13.62 -16.19 8.09
N MET A 172 -13.41 -15.33 7.09
CA MET A 172 -13.76 -13.92 7.17
C MET A 172 -14.78 -13.62 6.08
N GLN A 173 -15.93 -13.08 6.49
CA GLN A 173 -16.81 -12.35 5.57
C GLN A 173 -16.14 -11.03 5.17
N MET A 174 -16.69 -10.31 4.20
CA MET A 174 -16.14 -9.00 3.80
C MET A 174 -15.82 -8.15 5.04
N PRO A 175 -14.55 -7.69 5.22
CA PRO A 175 -14.18 -6.88 6.37
C PRO A 175 -14.95 -5.57 6.34
N PRO A 176 -15.23 -4.93 7.48
CA PRO A 176 -15.80 -3.59 7.45
C PRO A 176 -14.86 -2.64 6.71
N LEU A 177 -15.46 -1.75 5.94
CA LEU A 177 -14.78 -0.69 5.24
C LEU A 177 -14.82 0.56 6.12
N LEU A 178 -13.70 0.86 6.80
CA LEU A 178 -13.57 2.00 7.71
C LEU A 178 -12.44 2.91 7.23
N GLY A 179 -12.75 4.20 7.08
CA GLY A 179 -11.86 5.17 6.46
C GLY A 179 -11.83 5.06 4.93
N VAL A 180 -10.87 5.73 4.31
CA VAL A 180 -10.63 5.78 2.87
C VAL A 180 -9.12 5.85 2.63
N SER A 181 -8.58 5.01 1.74
CA SER A 181 -7.16 4.98 1.41
C SER A 181 -6.87 5.68 0.09
N LEU A 182 -5.78 6.44 0.05
CA LEU A 182 -5.19 7.00 -1.16
C LEU A 182 -3.86 6.29 -1.46
N HIS A 183 -3.70 5.81 -2.68
CA HIS A 183 -2.51 5.11 -3.15
C HIS A 183 -1.76 5.96 -4.18
N LEU A 184 -0.55 6.40 -3.81
CA LEU A 184 0.27 7.32 -4.58
C LEU A 184 1.10 6.64 -5.67
N GLY A 185 1.09 5.31 -5.74
CA GLY A 185 2.03 4.52 -6.55
C GLY A 185 2.04 4.79 -8.05
N LYS A 186 1.02 5.45 -8.60
CA LYS A 186 0.96 5.91 -10.00
C LYS A 186 1.06 7.44 -10.14
N GLY A 187 0.89 8.17 -9.04
CA GLY A 187 0.75 9.61 -8.98
C GLY A 187 1.99 10.36 -8.50
N ILE A 188 3.16 9.71 -8.38
CA ILE A 188 4.39 10.36 -7.87
C ILE A 188 5.03 11.30 -8.90
N SER A 189 5.36 10.80 -10.09
CA SER A 189 5.81 11.57 -11.24
C SER A 189 5.82 10.68 -12.49
N PRO A 190 5.80 11.25 -13.71
CA PRO A 190 5.91 10.45 -14.94
C PRO A 190 7.20 9.61 -14.96
N LYS A 191 8.32 10.19 -14.51
CA LYS A 191 9.62 9.50 -14.40
C LYS A 191 9.57 8.32 -13.42
N HIS A 192 8.97 8.51 -12.24
CA HIS A 192 8.81 7.42 -11.27
C HIS A 192 7.91 6.31 -11.83
N PHE A 193 6.82 6.68 -12.50
CA PHE A 193 5.92 5.73 -13.14
C PHE A 193 6.64 4.85 -14.18
N ASP A 194 7.46 5.44 -15.04
CA ASP A 194 8.26 4.67 -16.03
C ASP A 194 9.33 3.80 -15.37
N ALA A 195 9.95 4.28 -14.29
CA ALA A 195 10.89 3.47 -13.51
C ALA A 195 10.20 2.25 -12.87
N LYS A 196 8.97 2.41 -12.37
CA LYS A 196 8.12 1.32 -11.87
C LYS A 196 7.79 0.34 -12.99
N CYS A 197 7.38 0.82 -14.18
CA CYS A 197 7.13 -0.04 -15.34
C CYS A 197 8.37 -0.88 -15.68
N LYS A 198 9.53 -0.24 -15.79
CA LYS A 198 10.81 -0.93 -16.05
C LYS A 198 11.12 -1.98 -14.98
N TYR A 199 10.96 -1.64 -13.70
CA TYR A 199 11.19 -2.58 -12.61
C TYR A 199 10.31 -3.83 -12.74
N TYR A 200 9.00 -3.67 -12.94
CA TYR A 200 8.11 -4.83 -13.07
C TYR A 200 8.41 -5.68 -14.31
N THR A 201 8.72 -5.05 -15.45
CA THR A 201 9.10 -5.75 -16.68
C THR A 201 10.40 -6.56 -16.49
N ASP A 202 11.42 -5.97 -15.87
CA ASP A 202 12.73 -6.61 -15.70
C ASP A 202 12.73 -7.70 -14.62
N VAL A 203 11.95 -7.50 -13.55
CA VAL A 203 12.09 -8.28 -12.30
C VAL A 203 11.05 -9.37 -12.16
N PHE A 204 9.80 -9.14 -12.58
CA PHE A 204 8.72 -10.11 -12.38
C PHE A 204 8.45 -11.02 -13.58
N GLY A 205 9.24 -10.89 -14.65
CA GLY A 205 9.13 -11.72 -15.85
C GLY A 205 7.74 -11.67 -16.50
N SER A 206 7.37 -12.75 -17.21
CA SER A 206 6.17 -12.78 -18.06
C SER A 206 4.84 -12.55 -17.34
N LYS A 207 4.76 -12.77 -16.02
CA LYS A 207 3.51 -12.62 -15.27
C LYS A 207 2.97 -11.18 -15.32
N TYR A 208 3.86 -10.20 -15.24
CA TYR A 208 3.48 -8.78 -15.24
C TYR A 208 4.11 -7.97 -16.36
N ALA A 209 5.14 -8.48 -17.03
CA ALA A 209 5.87 -7.74 -18.07
C ALA A 209 4.94 -7.16 -19.15
N ASP A 210 4.04 -7.98 -19.72
CA ASP A 210 3.16 -7.52 -20.81
C ASP A 210 2.28 -6.34 -20.38
N LYS A 211 1.75 -6.40 -19.15
CA LYS A 211 0.91 -5.35 -18.58
C LYS A 211 1.69 -4.06 -18.36
N TRP A 212 2.90 -4.14 -17.81
CA TRP A 212 3.69 -2.96 -17.49
C TRP A 212 4.40 -2.36 -18.70
N GLU A 213 4.78 -3.17 -19.68
CA GLU A 213 5.38 -2.67 -20.92
C GLU A 213 4.36 -1.84 -21.71
N LYS A 214 3.10 -2.29 -21.80
CA LYS A 214 2.02 -1.50 -22.43
C LYS A 214 1.79 -0.16 -21.74
N ARG A 215 2.06 -0.06 -20.43
CA ARG A 215 1.80 1.14 -19.64
C ARG A 215 2.93 2.16 -19.73
N LYS A 216 4.14 1.75 -20.12
CA LYS A 216 5.31 2.63 -20.21
C LYS A 216 5.01 3.85 -21.08
N GLY A 217 5.37 5.05 -20.61
CA GLY A 217 5.07 6.31 -21.28
C GLY A 217 3.62 6.79 -21.12
N GLN A 218 2.75 6.04 -20.43
CA GLN A 218 1.35 6.39 -20.16
C GLN A 218 1.12 6.82 -18.70
N GLY A 219 2.13 7.44 -18.09
CA GLY A 219 2.05 7.95 -16.71
C GLY A 219 1.07 9.12 -16.58
N ILE A 220 0.88 9.90 -17.64
CA ILE A 220 -0.03 11.06 -17.71
C ILE A 220 -1.34 10.63 -18.36
N ARG A 221 -2.48 10.96 -17.73
CA ARG A 221 -3.84 10.69 -18.23
C ARG A 221 -4.37 11.87 -19.01
N GLU A 222 -4.00 11.94 -20.28
CA GLU A 222 -4.41 13.01 -21.22
C GLU A 222 -5.93 13.15 -21.37
N ASP A 223 -6.66 12.04 -21.28
CA ASP A 223 -8.10 11.96 -21.46
C ASP A 223 -8.90 12.00 -20.15
N PHE A 224 -8.21 12.16 -19.01
CA PHE A 224 -8.81 12.09 -17.67
C PHE A 224 -9.59 10.78 -17.44
N THR A 225 -9.06 9.67 -17.95
CA THR A 225 -9.57 8.31 -17.69
C THR A 225 -8.58 7.50 -16.84
N SER A 226 -9.08 6.71 -15.89
CA SER A 226 -8.27 5.77 -15.10
C SER A 226 -7.80 4.57 -15.93
N ASN A 227 -6.94 3.72 -15.34
CA ASN A 227 -6.58 2.43 -15.98
C ASN A 227 -7.75 1.43 -16.05
N PHE A 228 -8.89 1.77 -15.47
CA PHE A 228 -10.08 0.93 -15.43
C PHE A 228 -11.22 1.57 -16.24
N GLY A 229 -10.91 2.54 -17.10
CA GLY A 229 -11.91 3.13 -17.99
C GLY A 229 -12.91 4.07 -17.31
N THR A 230 -12.74 4.41 -16.03
CA THR A 230 -13.60 5.40 -15.36
C THR A 230 -13.06 6.80 -15.56
N LYS A 231 -13.96 7.80 -15.55
CA LYS A 231 -13.52 9.20 -15.50
C LYS A 231 -12.84 9.48 -14.17
N LEU A 232 -11.74 10.21 -14.21
CA LEU A 232 -11.10 10.71 -13.01
C LEU A 232 -12.03 11.68 -12.29
N VAL A 233 -11.99 11.63 -10.97
CA VAL A 233 -12.74 12.51 -10.06
C VAL A 233 -11.78 13.19 -9.10
N LEU A 234 -12.23 14.27 -8.46
CA LEU A 234 -11.43 14.93 -7.43
C LEU A 234 -11.41 14.07 -6.16
N TRP A 235 -10.24 13.92 -5.57
CA TRP A 235 -10.04 13.22 -4.31
C TRP A 235 -10.90 13.81 -3.19
N GLN A 236 -11.05 15.14 -3.17
CA GLN A 236 -11.92 15.80 -2.20
C GLN A 236 -13.39 15.39 -2.36
N ASP A 237 -13.86 15.14 -3.58
CA ASP A 237 -15.23 14.72 -3.81
C ASP A 237 -15.45 13.27 -3.35
N VAL A 238 -14.44 12.40 -3.49
CA VAL A 238 -14.45 11.05 -2.89
C VAL A 238 -14.53 11.14 -1.37
N LEU A 239 -13.67 11.96 -0.76
CA LEU A 239 -13.70 12.19 0.67
C LEU A 239 -15.08 12.69 1.12
N ASP A 240 -15.65 13.67 0.42
CA ASP A 240 -16.93 14.29 0.78
C ASP A 240 -18.16 13.42 0.44
N GLY A 241 -17.97 12.26 -0.21
CA GLY A 241 -19.07 11.40 -0.64
C GLY A 241 -19.94 12.04 -1.73
N LYS A 242 -19.36 12.90 -2.56
CA LYS A 242 -20.06 13.65 -3.64
C LYS A 242 -20.03 12.94 -4.99
N VAL A 243 -19.29 11.84 -5.10
CA VAL A 243 -19.17 11.04 -6.32
C VAL A 243 -19.56 9.60 -6.05
N GLU A 244 -20.16 8.97 -7.05
CA GLU A 244 -20.43 7.54 -7.04
C GLU A 244 -19.13 6.78 -7.34
N THR A 245 -18.84 5.77 -6.53
CA THR A 245 -17.59 5.00 -6.60
C THR A 245 -17.88 3.51 -6.67
N TRP A 246 -17.02 2.77 -7.36
CA TRP A 246 -17.27 1.37 -7.70
C TRP A 246 -16.14 0.47 -7.26
N HIS A 247 -16.46 -0.73 -6.77
CA HIS A 247 -15.43 -1.76 -6.62
C HIS A 247 -14.84 -2.11 -8.00
N ARG A 248 -13.52 -2.23 -8.11
CA ARG A 248 -12.82 -2.50 -9.38
C ARG A 248 -13.35 -3.73 -10.12
N ASP A 249 -13.80 -4.76 -9.40
CA ASP A 249 -14.38 -5.97 -10.01
C ASP A 249 -15.69 -5.71 -10.77
N HIS A 250 -16.32 -4.56 -10.59
CA HIS A 250 -17.56 -4.16 -11.26
C HIS A 250 -17.32 -3.21 -12.44
N VAL A 251 -16.06 -2.94 -12.80
CA VAL A 251 -15.69 -2.02 -13.89
C VAL A 251 -14.93 -2.79 -14.97
N ALA A 252 -15.20 -2.48 -16.25
CA ALA A 252 -14.49 -3.09 -17.36
C ALA A 252 -12.99 -2.73 -17.32
N ILE A 253 -12.12 -3.73 -17.38
CA ILE A 253 -10.68 -3.52 -17.50
C ILE A 253 -10.40 -3.00 -18.92
N VAL A 254 -9.88 -1.78 -19.01
CA VAL A 254 -9.37 -1.20 -20.26
C VAL A 254 -7.85 -1.27 -20.19
N ASP A 255 -7.30 -2.46 -20.44
CA ASP A 255 -5.84 -2.68 -20.56
C ASP A 255 -5.34 -2.41 -21.98
#